data_AF-A0A3A5A0V2-F1
#
_entry.id   AF-A0A3A5A0V2-F1
#
_cell.length_a   1.000
_cell.length_b   1.000
_cell.length_c   1.000
_cell.angle_alpha   90.00
_cell.angle_beta   90.00
_cell.angle_gamma   90.00
#
_symmetry.space_group_name_H-M   'P 1'
#
loop_
_entity.id
_entity.type
_entity.pdbx_description
1 polymer ?
#
loop_
_entity_poly.entity_id
_entity_poly.type
_entity_poly.pdbx_seq_one_letter_code
_entity_poly.pdbx_strand_id
1 'polypeptide(L)'
;MLGSKEDLATRNAIYDFDRKIEEMHLQIHRYSQGVENRLPEWERLEMDLLAFSRRRINDLQLAKNLERVQYKFQNRKKIWLRWIEEAHHSPENKTAMPEDLSPH
;
A
#
# COMPACT_ATOMS: atom_id res chain seq x y z
N MET A 1 -18.79 -11.79 28.29
CA MET A 1 -18.79 -10.96 27.06
C MET A 1 -17.39 -10.47 26.71
N LEU A 2 -16.41 -11.36 26.55
CA LEU A 2 -15.02 -10.99 26.22
C LEU A 2 -14.72 -11.09 24.71
N GLY A 3 -15.26 -12.09 24.00
CA GLY A 3 -15.03 -12.25 22.54
C GLY A 3 -15.58 -11.12 21.69
N SER A 4 -16.77 -10.58 22.00
CA SER A 4 -17.43 -9.59 21.13
C SER A 4 -16.66 -8.27 20.95
N LYS A 5 -15.87 -7.83 21.94
CA LYS A 5 -15.07 -6.59 21.81
C LYS A 5 -13.79 -6.80 21.00
N GLU A 6 -13.13 -7.94 21.19
CA GLU A 6 -11.93 -8.32 20.45
C GLU A 6 -12.25 -8.63 18.98
N ASP A 7 -13.36 -9.32 18.74
CA ASP A 7 -13.86 -9.60 17.39
C ASP A 7 -14.25 -8.31 16.67
N LEU A 8 -14.87 -7.35 17.37
CA LEU A 8 -15.18 -6.03 16.82
C LEU A 8 -13.92 -5.23 16.48
N ALA A 9 -12.92 -5.23 17.37
CA ALA A 9 -11.65 -4.56 17.12
C ALA A 9 -10.90 -5.20 15.92
N THR A 10 -10.90 -6.53 15.84
CA THR A 10 -10.32 -7.29 14.72
C THR A 10 -11.03 -6.95 13.41
N ARG A 11 -12.36 -6.94 13.42
CA ARG A 11 -13.18 -6.54 12.28
C ARG A 11 -12.85 -5.13 11.80
N ASN A 12 -12.83 -4.16 12.71
CA ASN A 12 -12.54 -2.77 12.37
C ASN A 12 -11.13 -2.62 11.78
N ALA A 13 -10.13 -3.30 12.37
CA ALA A 13 -8.77 -3.29 11.85
C ALA A 13 -8.70 -3.86 10.42
N ILE A 14 -9.40 -4.97 10.13
CA ILE A 14 -9.47 -5.54 8.78
C ILE A 14 -10.08 -4.55 7.79
N TYR A 15 -11.17 -3.88 8.17
CA TYR A 15 -11.79 -2.83 7.33
C TYR A 15 -10.86 -1.64 7.11
N ASP A 16 -10.12 -1.23 8.13
CA ASP A 16 -9.15 -0.14 8.02
C ASP A 16 -8.01 -0.50 7.05
N PHE A 17 -7.52 -1.74 7.06
CA PHE A 17 -6.55 -2.19 6.07
C PHE A 17 -7.14 -2.15 4.66
N ASP A 18 -8.37 -2.64 4.47
CA ASP A 18 -9.03 -2.63 3.16
C ASP A 18 -9.18 -1.21 2.58
N ARG A 19 -9.58 -0.25 3.43
CA ARG A 19 -9.68 1.16 3.07
C ARG A 19 -8.32 1.76 2.73
N LYS A 20 -7.31 1.56 3.59
CA LYS A 20 -5.95 2.08 3.37
C LYS A 20 -5.35 1.55 2.07
N ILE A 21 -5.62 0.30 1.68
CA ILE A 21 -5.16 -0.25 0.41
C ILE A 21 -5.74 0.53 -0.78
N GLU A 22 -7.03 0.85 -0.76
CA GLU A 22 -7.64 1.61 -1.87
C GLU A 22 -7.19 3.08 -1.88
N GLU A 23 -7.06 3.71 -0.71
CA GLU A 23 -6.48 5.06 -0.60
C GLU A 23 -5.05 5.10 -1.16
N MET A 24 -4.22 4.13 -0.76
CA MET A 24 -2.84 3.96 -1.23
C MET A 24 -2.79 3.76 -2.75
N HIS A 25 -3.72 2.98 -3.30
CA HIS A 25 -3.79 2.74 -4.74
C HIS A 25 -4.02 4.03 -5.53
N LEU A 26 -4.93 4.90 -5.07
CA LEU A 26 -5.17 6.19 -5.70
C LEU A 26 -3.97 7.14 -5.55
N GLN A 27 -3.32 7.14 -4.40
CA GLN A 27 -2.14 7.98 -4.16
C GLN A 27 -0.95 7.58 -5.05
N ILE A 28 -0.66 6.28 -5.15
CA ILE A 28 0.44 5.79 -6.01
C ILE A 28 0.11 6.00 -7.48
N HIS A 29 -1.16 5.88 -7.88
CA HIS A 29 -1.56 6.23 -9.24
C HIS A 29 -1.29 7.72 -9.53
N ARG A 30 -1.66 8.63 -8.63
CA ARG A 30 -1.36 10.06 -8.80
C ARG A 30 0.14 10.35 -8.83
N TYR A 31 0.92 9.69 -7.98
CA TYR A 31 2.38 9.77 -8.00
C TYR A 31 2.95 9.33 -9.35
N SER A 32 2.47 8.22 -9.92
CA SER A 32 2.98 7.73 -11.21
C SER A 32 2.59 8.61 -12.40
N GLN A 33 1.58 9.45 -12.24
CA GLN A 33 1.21 10.48 -13.22
C GLN A 33 1.92 11.84 -12.97
N GLY A 34 2.80 11.93 -11.97
CA GLY A 34 3.48 13.18 -11.60
C GLY A 34 2.58 14.22 -10.93
N VAL A 35 1.36 13.85 -10.51
CA VAL A 35 0.41 14.74 -9.80
C VAL A 35 0.79 14.91 -8.32
N GLU A 36 1.33 13.85 -7.73
CA GLU A 36 1.79 13.83 -6.34
C GLU A 36 3.33 13.75 -6.33
N ASN A 37 3.98 14.59 -5.51
CA ASN A 37 5.45 14.69 -5.51
C ASN A 37 6.12 13.63 -4.61
N ARG A 38 5.35 12.96 -3.75
CA ARG A 38 5.88 12.00 -2.78
C ARG A 38 5.28 10.63 -2.98
N LEU A 39 6.16 9.62 -3.03
CA LEU A 39 5.74 8.23 -3.00
C LEU A 39 5.15 7.89 -1.62
N PRO A 40 3.91 7.37 -1.56
CA PRO A 40 3.33 6.89 -0.31
C PRO A 40 4.12 5.73 0.31
N GLU A 41 4.15 5.65 1.64
CA GLU A 41 4.89 4.64 2.43
C GLU A 41 4.18 3.27 2.44
N TRP A 42 4.00 2.67 1.27
CA TRP A 42 3.30 1.39 1.10
C TRP A 42 4.00 0.22 1.83
N GLU A 43 5.32 0.29 2.02
CA GLU A 43 6.09 -0.69 2.79
C GLU A 43 5.64 -0.72 4.25
N ARG A 44 5.30 0.44 4.82
CA ARG A 44 4.81 0.51 6.19
C ARG A 44 3.46 -0.18 6.33
N LEU A 45 2.56 0.02 5.35
CA LEU A 45 1.28 -0.69 5.30
C LEU A 45 1.47 -2.21 5.19
N GLU A 46 2.45 -2.67 4.42
CA GLU A 46 2.80 -4.09 4.34
C GLU A 46 3.28 -4.64 5.68
N MET A 47 4.20 -3.94 6.34
CA MET A 47 4.71 -4.34 7.65
C MET A 47 3.60 -4.43 8.69
N ASP A 48 2.71 -3.44 8.72
CA ASP A 48 1.57 -3.40 9.65
C ASP A 48 0.59 -4.56 9.36
N LEU A 49 0.31 -4.86 8.08
CA LEU A 49 -0.57 -5.96 7.68
C LEU A 49 0.04 -7.33 8.04
N LEU A 50 1.34 -7.52 7.80
CA LEU A 50 2.05 -8.76 8.16
C LEU A 50 2.13 -8.95 9.67
N ALA A 51 2.34 -7.88 10.43
CA ALA A 51 2.33 -7.94 11.89
C ALA A 51 0.93 -8.30 12.41
N PHE A 52 -0.13 -7.72 11.82
CA PHE A 52 -1.50 -8.03 12.17
C PHE A 52 -1.88 -9.47 11.82
N SER A 53 -1.43 -10.00 10.67
CA SER A 53 -1.80 -11.34 10.22
C SER A 53 -1.22 -12.48 11.04
N ARG A 54 -0.20 -12.21 11.87
CA ARG A 54 0.37 -13.18 12.81
C ARG A 54 -0.49 -13.35 14.07
N ARG A 55 -1.50 -12.51 14.28
CA ARG A 55 -2.41 -12.61 15.43
C ARG A 55 -3.34 -13.80 15.25
N ARG A 56 -3.67 -14.46 16.36
CA ARG A 56 -4.64 -15.55 16.37
C ARG A 56 -6.05 -14.99 16.20
N ILE A 57 -6.73 -15.36 15.12
CA ILE A 57 -8.14 -15.02 14.86
C ILE A 57 -8.95 -16.31 14.93
N ASN A 58 -9.79 -16.45 15.94
CA ASN A 58 -10.60 -17.67 16.14
C ASN A 58 -11.91 -17.63 15.33
N ASP A 59 -12.41 -16.44 15.01
CA ASP A 59 -13.60 -16.28 14.17
C ASP A 59 -13.24 -16.55 12.69
N LEU A 60 -13.87 -17.58 12.12
CA LEU A 60 -13.61 -18.03 10.75
C LEU A 60 -13.92 -16.97 9.70
N GLN A 61 -14.97 -16.15 9.93
CA GLN A 61 -15.36 -15.11 8.98
C GLN A 61 -14.35 -13.97 8.99
N LEU A 62 -13.85 -13.58 10.17
CA LEU A 62 -12.79 -12.58 10.29
C LEU A 62 -11.48 -13.07 9.66
N ALA A 63 -11.11 -14.35 9.87
CA ALA A 63 -9.94 -14.94 9.23
C ALA A 63 -10.04 -14.89 7.68
N LYS A 64 -11.18 -15.30 7.11
CA LYS A 64 -11.44 -15.21 5.66
C LYS A 64 -11.41 -13.77 5.15
N ASN A 65 -11.92 -12.82 5.92
CA ASN A 65 -11.89 -11.41 5.54
C ASN A 65 -10.45 -10.88 5.50
N LEU A 66 -9.62 -11.25 6.48
CA LEU A 66 -8.20 -10.91 6.48
C LEU A 66 -7.47 -11.51 5.27
N GLU A 67 -7.71 -12.78 4.94
CA GLU A 67 -7.11 -13.43 3.76
C GLU A 67 -7.46 -12.68 2.47
N ARG A 68 -8.72 -12.26 2.31
CA ARG A 68 -9.17 -11.44 1.16
C ARG A 68 -8.42 -10.10 1.10
N VAL A 69 -8.24 -9.44 2.23
CA VAL A 69 -7.48 -8.18 2.32
C VAL A 69 -6.00 -8.38 1.99
N GLN A 70 -5.38 -9.46 2.47
CA GLN A 70 -4.00 -9.80 2.13
C GLN A 70 -3.83 -10.09 0.64
N TYR A 71 -4.75 -10.86 0.05
CA TYR A 71 -4.75 -11.14 -1.38
C TYR A 71 -4.90 -9.85 -2.20
N LYS A 72 -5.83 -8.98 -1.81
CA LYS A 72 -6.03 -7.65 -2.41
C LYS A 72 -4.76 -6.81 -2.31
N PHE A 73 -4.12 -6.74 -1.15
CA PHE A 73 -2.85 -6.03 -0.96
C PHE A 73 -1.78 -6.54 -1.93
N GLN A 74 -1.56 -7.85 -2.03
CA GLN A 74 -0.53 -8.42 -2.90
C GLN A 74 -0.79 -8.12 -4.38
N ASN A 75 -2.06 -8.17 -4.81
CA ASN A 75 -2.42 -7.79 -6.18
C ASN A 75 -2.19 -6.30 -6.44
N ARG A 76 -2.59 -5.43 -5.51
CA ARG A 76 -2.37 -3.98 -5.63
C ARG A 76 -0.89 -3.62 -5.60
N LYS A 77 -0.10 -4.24 -4.72
CA LYS A 77 1.35 -4.04 -4.62
C LYS A 77 2.07 -4.33 -5.94
N LYS A 78 1.71 -5.42 -6.65
CA LYS A 78 2.27 -5.72 -7.97
C LYS A 78 2.03 -4.58 -8.98
N ILE A 79 0.82 -4.01 -8.97
CA ILE A 79 0.46 -2.88 -9.84
C ILE A 79 1.23 -1.62 -9.42
N TRP A 80 1.30 -1.35 -8.12
CA TRP A 80 2.01 -0.19 -7.58
C TRP A 80 3.49 -0.19 -7.95
N LEU A 81 4.18 -1.31 -7.74
CA LEU A 81 5.61 -1.43 -8.04
C LEU A 81 5.88 -1.19 -9.52
N ARG A 82 5.03 -1.73 -10.40
CA ARG A 82 5.12 -1.48 -11.84
C ARG A 82 4.94 0.00 -12.17
N TRP A 83 3.94 0.67 -11.60
CA TRP A 83 3.74 2.11 -11.83
C TRP A 83 4.88 2.97 -11.32
N ILE A 84 5.49 2.61 -10.18
CA ILE A 84 6.65 3.31 -9.62
C ILE A 84 7.85 3.15 -10.56
N GLU A 85 8.11 1.94 -11.04
CA GLU A 85 9.17 1.66 -12.00
C GLU A 85 8.97 2.43 -13.31
N GLU A 86 7.74 2.44 -13.85
CA GLU A 86 7.39 3.19 -15.05
C GLU A 86 7.60 4.71 -14.85
N ALA A 87 7.24 5.25 -13.69
CA ALA A 87 7.43 6.67 -13.37
C ALA A 87 8.90 7.07 -13.21
N HIS A 88 9.75 6.17 -12.72
CA HIS A 88 11.20 6.41 -12.62
C HIS A 88 11.92 6.32 -13.97
N HIS A 89 11.40 5.53 -14.91
CA HIS A 89 11.96 5.39 -16.25
C HIS A 89 11.40 6.37 -17.28
N SER A 90 10.38 7.17 -16.94
CA SER A 90 9.84 8.18 -17.84
C SER A 90 10.86 9.30 -18.12
N PRO A 91 11.18 9.60 -19.39
CA PRO A 91 12.19 10.61 -19.75
C PRO A 91 11.81 12.04 -19.33
N GLU A 92 10.54 12.31 -19.05
CA GLU A 92 10.06 13.61 -18.53
C GLU A 92 10.54 13.91 -17.10
N ASN A 93 10.96 12.89 -16.34
CA ASN A 93 11.51 13.05 -14.99
C ASN A 93 13.05 13.20 -14.99
N LYS A 94 13.71 13.05 -16.16
CA LYS A 94 15.16 13.27 -16.32
C LYS A 94 15.53 14.73 -16.58
N THR A 95 14.56 15.59 -16.89
CA THR A 95 14.81 17.01 -17.21
C THR A 95 15.05 17.90 -15.97
N ALA A 96 15.00 17.33 -14.76
CA ALA A 96 15.29 18.04 -13.50
C ALA A 96 16.73 17.87 -12.99
N MET A 97 17.63 17.27 -13.77
CA MET A 97 19.07 17.29 -13.50
C MET A 97 19.73 18.07 -14.64
N PRO A 98 20.27 19.29 -14.39
CA PRO A 98 21.01 19.99 -15.42
C PRO A 98 22.28 19.18 -15.73
N GLU A 99 22.30 18.55 -16.90
CA GLU A 99 23.54 18.28 -17.64
C GLU A 99 24.14 19.63 -18.08
N ASP A 100 24.62 20.44 -17.14
CA ASP A 100 25.70 21.40 -17.42
C ASP A 100 26.14 22.16 -16.17
N LEU A 101 27.15 21.61 -15.50
CA LEU A 101 28.24 22.33 -14.86
C LEU A 101 29.41 21.34 -14.86
N SER A 102 30.48 21.46 -15.64
CA SER A 102 31.01 22.58 -16.41
C SER A 102 32.25 22.04 -17.19
N PRO A 103 32.98 22.87 -17.96
CA PRO A 103 33.59 22.51 -19.23
C PRO A 103 35.12 22.33 -19.17
N HIS A 104 35.66 21.90 -20.32
CA HIS A 104 37.07 21.86 -20.75
C HIS A 104 37.98 20.79 -20.16
#